data_AF-A0A2T7P0Y0-F1
#
_entry.id   AF-A0A2T7P0Y0-F1
#
_cell.length_a   1.000
_cell.length_b   1.000
_cell.length_c   1.000
_cell.angle_alpha   90.00
_cell.angle_beta   90.00
_cell.angle_gamma   90.00
#
_symmetry.space_group_name_H-M   'P 1'
#
loop_
_entity.id
_entity.type
_entity.pdbx_description
1 polymer ?
#
loop_
_entity_poly.entity_id
_entity_poly.type
_entity_poly.pdbx_seq_one_letter_code
_entity_poly.pdbx_strand_id
1 'polypeptide(L)'
;MWSRVCDLLVTKPDLNLLDRDGLSVLHRLIMCPDSRFDSLLSRLLENGADVNLKTANGDTALHLATDHQKLRKVQYILRLAHNSDEHCRNVDDKNREGNTAAILAARIENWHFLKLLLKHGANVNVLDSHQHSVLHILALKRPSFYCESLATECIKHGAQVNRRDENGRSPLHLAADSQNWTLCKLLIEHGANHDIRDEDNSNVLHRLALADSEHVEEVIPLFSLLQYRGANINAAGPSGNTIVHLAARQKNWMLLKRLLHLGACIKPRNEDGFTVIHILASDPVLETNHTKARRHHCYYLSTPVTGQ
;
A
#
# COMPACT_ATOMS: atom_id res chain seq x y z
N MET A 1 33.23 -33.48 -0.11
CA MET A 1 32.70 -32.51 0.88
C MET A 1 31.26 -32.87 1.29
N TRP A 2 30.37 -33.13 0.31
CA TRP A 2 28.98 -33.61 0.50
C TRP A 2 28.82 -34.82 1.44
N SER A 3 29.54 -35.93 1.21
CA SER A 3 29.44 -37.12 2.08
C SER A 3 29.83 -36.80 3.52
N ARG A 4 30.92 -36.06 3.71
CA ARG A 4 31.45 -35.70 5.03
C ARG A 4 30.47 -34.89 5.89
N VAL A 5 29.64 -34.03 5.29
CA VAL A 5 28.61 -33.29 6.05
C VAL A 5 27.49 -34.22 6.47
N CYS A 6 27.02 -35.11 5.60
CA CYS A 6 26.04 -36.13 5.94
C CYS A 6 26.56 -37.09 7.02
N ASP A 7 27.83 -37.49 6.94
CA ASP A 7 28.49 -38.35 7.93
C ASP A 7 28.55 -37.66 9.31
N LEU A 8 28.76 -36.34 9.34
CA LEU A 8 28.73 -35.54 10.57
C LEU A 8 27.32 -35.39 11.15
N LEU A 9 26.26 -35.42 10.34
CA LEU A 9 24.89 -35.34 10.87
C LEU A 9 24.47 -36.62 11.62
N VAL A 10 25.09 -37.77 11.30
CA VAL A 10 24.88 -39.04 12.03
C VAL A 10 25.29 -38.92 13.50
N THR A 11 26.26 -38.07 13.82
CA THR A 11 26.72 -37.88 15.21
C THR A 11 25.78 -37.03 16.06
N LYS A 12 24.65 -36.56 15.49
CA LYS A 12 23.67 -35.65 16.11
C LYS A 12 24.33 -34.42 16.77
N PRO A 13 25.12 -33.65 16.01
CA PRO A 13 25.67 -32.41 16.52
C PRO A 13 24.55 -31.43 16.86
N ASP A 14 24.80 -30.50 17.79
CA ASP A 14 23.87 -29.41 18.04
C ASP A 14 23.82 -28.46 16.83
N LEU A 15 22.72 -28.52 16.08
CA LEU A 15 22.51 -27.75 14.85
C LEU A 15 22.06 -26.31 15.12
N ASN A 16 21.73 -25.99 16.38
CA ASN A 16 21.17 -24.70 16.77
C ASN A 16 22.22 -23.75 17.35
N LEU A 17 23.48 -24.19 17.42
CA LEU A 17 24.61 -23.34 17.76
C LEU A 17 24.73 -22.17 16.78
N LEU A 18 24.93 -20.98 17.35
CA LEU A 18 25.12 -19.75 16.59
C LEU A 18 26.61 -19.52 16.34
N ASP A 19 26.94 -19.14 15.12
CA ASP A 19 28.27 -18.65 14.78
C ASP A 19 28.49 -17.21 15.29
N ARG A 20 29.64 -16.62 14.93
CA ARG A 20 30.01 -15.27 15.36
C ARG A 20 29.07 -14.17 14.86
N ASP A 21 28.35 -14.42 13.77
CA ASP A 21 27.38 -13.49 13.20
C ASP A 21 25.97 -13.73 13.77
N GLY A 22 25.83 -14.65 14.73
CA GLY A 22 24.54 -15.02 15.31
C GLY A 22 23.69 -15.88 14.37
N LEU A 23 24.32 -16.64 13.47
CA LEU A 23 23.64 -17.49 12.49
C LEU A 23 23.85 -18.98 12.81
N SER A 24 22.77 -19.75 12.79
CA SER A 24 22.85 -21.21 12.85
C SER A 24 23.19 -21.83 11.49
N VAL A 25 23.50 -23.12 11.47
CA VAL A 25 23.76 -23.86 10.22
C VAL A 25 22.57 -23.81 9.26
N LEU A 26 21.33 -23.79 9.79
CA LEU A 26 20.12 -23.66 8.99
C LEU A 26 20.04 -22.29 8.30
N HIS A 27 20.33 -21.22 9.04
CA HIS A 27 20.37 -19.87 8.46
C HIS A 27 21.40 -19.78 7.33
N ARG A 28 22.63 -20.26 7.56
CA ARG A 28 23.69 -20.29 6.53
C ARG A 28 23.29 -21.10 5.31
N LEU A 29 22.66 -22.26 5.50
CA LEU A 29 22.18 -23.07 4.40
C LEU A 29 21.13 -22.31 3.57
N ILE A 30 20.20 -21.60 4.22
CA ILE A 30 19.15 -20.84 3.53
C ILE A 30 19.74 -19.71 2.69
N MET A 31 20.68 -18.95 3.25
CA MET A 31 21.39 -17.86 2.57
C MET A 31 22.31 -18.37 1.45
N CYS A 32 22.72 -19.64 1.47
CA CYS A 32 23.61 -20.20 0.47
C CYS A 32 23.03 -20.06 -0.96
N PRO A 33 23.80 -19.47 -1.91
CA PRO A 33 23.35 -19.30 -3.29
C PRO A 33 23.36 -20.62 -4.07
N ASP A 34 24.18 -21.59 -3.66
CA ASP A 34 24.36 -22.85 -4.36
C ASP A 34 23.23 -23.84 -4.03
N SER A 35 22.39 -24.10 -5.04
CA SER A 35 21.23 -25.01 -4.94
C SER A 35 21.59 -26.48 -4.74
N ARG A 36 22.85 -26.89 -4.94
CA ARG A 36 23.28 -28.28 -4.71
C ARG A 36 23.14 -28.71 -3.26
N PHE A 37 23.09 -27.75 -2.34
CA PHE A 37 22.93 -28.00 -0.91
C PHE A 37 21.47 -27.99 -0.45
N ASP A 38 20.50 -27.73 -1.33
CA ASP A 38 19.08 -27.67 -0.96
C ASP A 38 18.58 -29.00 -0.36
N SER A 39 19.16 -30.15 -0.77
CA SER A 39 18.88 -31.46 -0.19
C SER A 39 19.41 -31.65 1.24
N LEU A 40 20.30 -30.78 1.74
CA LEU A 40 20.66 -30.77 3.16
C LEU A 40 19.55 -30.18 4.02
N LEU A 41 18.66 -29.38 3.45
CA LEU A 41 17.59 -28.75 4.21
C LEU A 41 16.70 -29.81 4.85
N SER A 42 16.34 -30.87 4.12
CA SER A 42 15.57 -31.98 4.68
C SER A 42 16.31 -32.66 5.82
N ARG A 43 17.60 -32.94 5.61
CA ARG A 43 18.41 -33.65 6.60
C ARG A 43 18.64 -32.83 7.87
N LEU A 44 18.88 -31.53 7.76
CA LEU A 44 19.06 -30.66 8.93
C LEU A 44 17.77 -30.61 9.75
N LEU A 45 16.62 -30.49 9.09
CA LEU A 45 15.32 -30.42 9.77
C LEU A 45 14.94 -31.76 10.41
N GLU A 46 15.19 -32.89 9.73
CA GLU A 46 15.04 -34.24 10.30
C GLU A 46 15.94 -34.47 11.53
N ASN A 47 17.10 -33.81 11.59
CA ASN A 47 18.04 -33.89 12.72
C ASN A 47 17.82 -32.79 13.78
N GLY A 48 16.68 -32.09 13.75
CA GLY A 48 16.29 -31.17 14.83
C GLY A 48 16.81 -29.73 14.70
N ALA A 49 17.19 -29.28 13.50
CA ALA A 49 17.45 -27.87 13.28
C ALA A 49 16.17 -27.04 13.49
N ASP A 50 16.25 -26.06 14.37
CA ASP A 50 15.12 -25.18 14.72
C ASP A 50 14.92 -24.10 13.64
N VAL A 51 13.69 -24.06 13.14
CA VAL A 51 13.22 -23.18 12.06
C VAL A 51 12.72 -21.84 12.56
N ASN A 52 12.37 -21.77 13.84
CA ASN A 52 11.91 -20.57 14.53
C ASN A 52 13.07 -19.84 15.20
N LEU A 53 14.26 -20.45 15.26
CA LEU A 53 15.47 -19.82 15.76
C LEU A 53 15.71 -18.49 15.02
N LYS A 54 15.96 -17.44 15.78
CA LYS A 54 16.12 -16.08 15.26
C LYS A 54 17.59 -15.71 15.11
N THR A 55 17.92 -15.02 14.03
CA THR A 55 19.23 -14.38 13.85
C THR A 55 19.40 -13.21 14.82
N ALA A 56 20.59 -12.60 14.83
CA ALA A 56 20.81 -11.34 15.50
C ALA A 56 19.78 -10.26 15.11
N ASN A 57 19.28 -10.22 13.87
CA ASN A 57 18.28 -9.25 13.43
C ASN A 57 16.82 -9.65 13.75
N GLY A 58 16.63 -10.78 14.44
CA GLY A 58 15.31 -11.32 14.72
C GLY A 58 14.70 -12.12 13.56
N ASP A 59 15.42 -12.29 12.45
CA ASP A 59 14.92 -13.03 11.29
C ASP A 59 14.90 -14.52 11.58
N THR A 60 13.79 -15.20 11.26
CA THR A 60 13.74 -16.67 11.25
C THR A 60 14.24 -17.22 9.91
N ALA A 61 14.38 -18.55 9.82
CA ALA A 61 14.62 -19.25 8.56
C ALA A 61 13.68 -18.81 7.43
N LEU A 62 12.40 -18.55 7.74
CA LEU A 62 11.39 -18.15 6.75
C LEU A 62 11.59 -16.70 6.26
N HIS A 63 12.04 -15.80 7.12
CA HIS A 63 12.39 -14.42 6.76
C HIS A 63 13.55 -14.42 5.77
N LEU A 64 14.66 -15.09 6.12
CA LEU A 64 15.84 -15.18 5.25
C LEU A 64 15.52 -15.86 3.91
N ALA A 65 14.71 -16.92 3.92
CA ALA A 65 14.32 -17.61 2.69
C ALA A 65 13.48 -16.71 1.78
N THR A 66 12.66 -15.82 2.36
CA THR A 66 11.86 -14.83 1.64
C THR A 66 12.74 -13.73 1.07
N ASP A 67 13.60 -13.13 1.90
CA ASP A 67 14.50 -12.04 1.52
C ASP A 67 15.47 -12.45 0.40
N HIS A 68 16.06 -13.66 0.52
CA HIS A 68 16.93 -14.23 -0.51
C HIS A 68 16.18 -14.93 -1.66
N GLN A 69 14.86 -14.78 -1.74
CA GLN A 69 13.99 -15.28 -2.81
C GLN A 69 14.16 -16.78 -3.09
N LYS A 70 14.34 -17.59 -2.05
CA LYS A 70 14.57 -19.05 -2.15
C LYS A 70 13.27 -19.84 -2.14
N LEU A 71 12.57 -19.85 -3.27
CA LEU A 71 11.20 -20.41 -3.36
C LEU A 71 11.11 -21.87 -2.90
N ARG A 72 12.03 -22.71 -3.35
CA ARG A 72 12.07 -24.12 -2.98
C ARG A 72 12.23 -24.31 -1.47
N LYS A 73 13.06 -23.47 -0.84
CA LYS A 73 13.28 -23.51 0.61
C LYS A 73 12.05 -23.05 1.37
N VAL A 74 11.38 -21.97 0.93
CA VAL A 74 10.10 -21.53 1.53
C VAL A 74 9.04 -22.63 1.40
N GLN A 75 8.84 -23.20 0.21
CA GLN A 75 7.88 -24.30 0.01
C GLN A 75 8.20 -25.50 0.91
N TYR A 76 9.47 -25.87 1.03
CA TYR A 76 9.88 -27.00 1.85
C TYR A 76 9.65 -26.72 3.34
N ILE A 77 10.06 -25.54 3.82
CA ILE A 77 9.83 -25.07 5.19
C ILE A 77 8.32 -25.08 5.50
N LEU A 78 7.46 -24.62 4.58
CA LEU A 78 6.02 -24.60 4.81
C LEU A 78 5.34 -26.00 4.70
N ARG A 79 5.84 -26.90 3.85
CA ARG A 79 5.24 -28.25 3.64
C ARG A 79 5.44 -29.22 4.79
N LEU A 80 6.55 -29.11 5.52
CA LEU A 80 6.86 -30.00 6.65
C LEU A 80 5.83 -29.93 7.80
N ALA A 81 4.92 -28.95 7.78
CA ALA A 81 3.87 -28.75 8.79
C ALA A 81 2.75 -29.80 8.78
N HIS A 82 2.64 -30.66 7.76
CA HIS A 82 1.53 -31.62 7.66
C HIS A 82 1.77 -32.96 8.36
N ASN A 83 2.98 -33.25 8.86
CA ASN A 83 3.37 -34.64 9.15
C ASN A 83 3.80 -34.99 10.58
N SER A 84 3.89 -34.08 11.55
CA SER A 84 4.10 -34.49 12.96
C SER A 84 3.92 -33.36 13.95
N ASP A 85 3.58 -33.76 15.17
CA ASP A 85 3.30 -32.99 16.37
C ASP A 85 4.32 -31.88 16.73
N GLU A 86 3.76 -30.77 17.22
CA GLU A 86 4.27 -29.83 18.24
C GLU A 86 5.55 -28.97 18.05
N HIS A 87 6.31 -29.04 16.96
CA HIS A 87 7.22 -27.93 16.60
C HIS A 87 6.50 -26.91 15.72
N CYS A 88 5.48 -26.25 16.29
CA CYS A 88 4.62 -25.28 15.61
C CYS A 88 5.46 -24.15 15.02
N ARG A 89 5.70 -24.22 13.70
CA ARG A 89 6.25 -23.11 12.94
C ARG A 89 5.36 -21.89 13.14
N ASN A 90 5.94 -20.82 13.65
CA ASN A 90 5.24 -19.55 13.69
C ASN A 90 5.49 -18.80 12.37
N VAL A 91 4.55 -18.94 11.42
CA VAL A 91 4.61 -18.23 10.12
C VAL A 91 4.56 -16.71 10.32
N ASP A 92 4.03 -16.27 11.45
CA ASP A 92 3.80 -14.87 11.81
C ASP A 92 4.82 -14.32 12.80
N ASP A 93 5.96 -15.01 12.97
CA ASP A 93 7.06 -14.48 13.74
C ASP A 93 7.51 -13.13 13.19
N LYS A 94 7.86 -12.21 14.09
CA LYS A 94 8.38 -10.89 13.73
C LYS A 94 9.89 -10.85 13.88
N ASN A 95 10.54 -10.21 12.91
CA ASN A 95 11.91 -9.73 13.06
C ASN A 95 11.98 -8.40 13.84
N ARG A 96 13.18 -7.81 14.00
CA ARG A 96 13.37 -6.56 14.77
C ARG A 96 12.63 -5.36 14.19
N GLU A 97 12.37 -5.34 12.88
CA GLU A 97 11.59 -4.29 12.21
C GLU A 97 10.07 -4.53 12.33
N GLY A 98 9.66 -5.60 13.02
CA GLY A 98 8.27 -6.01 13.15
C GLY A 98 7.71 -6.74 11.93
N ASN A 99 8.53 -6.95 10.89
CA ASN A 99 8.10 -7.62 9.67
C ASN A 99 7.91 -9.11 9.93
N THR A 100 6.82 -9.68 9.40
CA THR A 100 6.69 -11.13 9.19
C THR A 100 7.21 -11.51 7.80
N ALA A 101 7.38 -12.80 7.53
CA ALA A 101 7.71 -13.26 6.19
C ALA A 101 6.69 -12.80 5.12
N ALA A 102 5.40 -12.68 5.47
CA ALA A 102 4.38 -12.18 4.55
C ALA A 102 4.55 -10.68 4.25
N ILE A 103 4.84 -9.87 5.28
CA ILE A 103 5.13 -8.44 5.10
C ILE A 103 6.40 -8.25 4.26
N LEU A 104 7.46 -9.03 4.52
CA LEU A 104 8.67 -9.01 3.70
C LEU A 104 8.37 -9.37 2.24
N ALA A 105 7.60 -10.45 1.99
CA ALA A 105 7.22 -10.86 0.65
C ALA A 105 6.46 -9.76 -0.12
N ALA A 106 5.57 -9.03 0.57
CA ALA A 106 4.87 -7.88 -0.01
C ALA A 106 5.84 -6.71 -0.29
N ARG A 107 6.78 -6.43 0.62
CA ARG A 107 7.78 -5.36 0.47
C ARG A 107 8.71 -5.58 -0.71
N ILE A 108 9.16 -6.81 -0.95
CA ILE A 108 10.01 -7.17 -2.09
C ILE A 108 9.22 -7.46 -3.38
N GLU A 109 7.89 -7.27 -3.36
CA GLU A 109 6.99 -7.49 -4.51
C GLU A 109 7.02 -8.93 -5.04
N ASN A 110 7.33 -9.88 -4.15
CA ASN A 110 7.33 -11.30 -4.47
C ASN A 110 5.95 -11.91 -4.20
N TRP A 111 5.05 -11.64 -5.14
CA TRP A 111 3.65 -12.05 -5.12
C TRP A 111 3.45 -13.55 -4.95
N HIS A 112 4.37 -14.35 -5.50
CA HIS A 112 4.30 -15.80 -5.40
C HIS A 112 4.56 -16.28 -3.97
N PHE A 113 5.51 -15.66 -3.27
CA PHE A 113 5.79 -15.97 -1.86
C PHE A 113 4.66 -15.52 -0.96
N LEU A 114 4.15 -14.30 -1.17
CA LEU A 114 3.02 -13.82 -0.40
C LEU A 114 1.82 -14.77 -0.54
N LYS A 115 1.47 -15.15 -1.77
CA LYS A 115 0.38 -16.12 -2.02
C LYS A 115 0.60 -17.46 -1.31
N LEU A 116 1.83 -17.97 -1.33
CA LEU A 116 2.17 -19.23 -0.68
C LEU A 116 2.05 -19.12 0.84
N LEU A 117 2.53 -18.03 1.45
CA LEU A 117 2.44 -17.77 2.88
C LEU A 117 0.97 -17.66 3.33
N LEU A 118 0.14 -16.93 2.59
CA LEU A 118 -1.30 -16.82 2.84
C LEU A 118 -2.00 -18.19 2.79
N LYS A 119 -1.68 -19.02 1.78
CA LYS A 119 -2.20 -20.38 1.66
C LYS A 119 -1.82 -21.27 2.86
N HIS A 120 -0.68 -21.00 3.49
CA HIS A 120 -0.20 -21.70 4.68
C HIS A 120 -0.56 -21.00 6.00
N GLY A 121 -1.54 -20.09 5.98
CA GLY A 121 -2.15 -19.53 7.20
C GLY A 121 -1.46 -18.29 7.76
N ALA A 122 -0.60 -17.61 6.99
CA ALA A 122 -0.02 -16.34 7.42
C ALA A 122 -1.10 -15.30 7.76
N ASN A 123 -0.99 -14.68 8.92
CA ASN A 123 -1.94 -13.67 9.39
C ASN A 123 -1.68 -12.32 8.72
N VAL A 124 -2.63 -11.92 7.87
CA VAL A 124 -2.62 -10.66 7.11
C VAL A 124 -2.70 -9.39 7.97
N ASN A 125 -3.11 -9.52 9.23
CA ASN A 125 -3.33 -8.39 10.14
C ASN A 125 -2.15 -8.10 11.06
N VAL A 126 -1.05 -8.85 10.94
CA VAL A 126 0.18 -8.53 11.67
C VAL A 126 0.73 -7.20 11.16
N LEU A 127 1.22 -6.38 12.09
CA LEU A 127 1.73 -5.04 11.82
C LEU A 127 3.26 -5.00 11.98
N ASP A 128 3.93 -4.31 11.06
CA ASP A 128 5.35 -3.95 11.21
C ASP A 128 5.55 -2.79 12.21
N SER A 129 6.78 -2.32 12.33
CA SER A 129 7.14 -1.20 13.22
C SER A 129 6.44 0.12 12.87
N HIS A 130 6.03 0.33 11.61
CA HIS A 130 5.29 1.49 11.12
C HIS A 130 3.77 1.32 11.21
N GLN A 131 3.31 0.28 11.91
CA GLN A 131 1.91 -0.15 11.96
C GLN A 131 1.35 -0.55 10.58
N HIS A 132 2.19 -0.96 9.62
CA HIS A 132 1.73 -1.44 8.32
C HIS A 132 1.38 -2.92 8.38
N SER A 133 0.14 -3.23 7.98
CA SER A 133 -0.26 -4.60 7.63
C SER A 133 0.13 -4.94 6.19
N VAL A 134 -0.03 -6.21 5.79
CA VAL A 134 0.17 -6.63 4.39
C VAL A 134 -0.66 -5.75 3.44
N LEU A 135 -1.88 -5.38 3.82
CA LEU A 135 -2.76 -4.55 2.99
C LEU A 135 -2.24 -3.11 2.86
N HIS A 136 -1.60 -2.55 3.89
CA HIS A 136 -0.92 -1.24 3.79
C HIS A 136 0.26 -1.32 2.83
N ILE A 137 1.09 -2.36 2.95
CA ILE A 137 2.23 -2.55 2.05
C ILE A 137 1.74 -2.68 0.60
N LEU A 138 0.72 -3.51 0.33
CA LEU A 138 0.13 -3.63 -1.02
C LEU A 138 -0.37 -2.28 -1.55
N ALA A 139 -0.97 -1.46 -0.69
CA ALA A 139 -1.45 -0.13 -1.04
C ALA A 139 -0.34 0.88 -1.41
N LEU A 140 0.87 0.70 -0.87
CA LEU A 140 2.06 1.49 -1.21
C LEU A 140 2.74 1.05 -2.52
N LYS A 141 2.32 -0.08 -3.09
CA LYS A 141 2.94 -0.63 -4.30
C LYS A 141 2.31 -0.07 -5.56
N ARG A 142 3.13 -0.05 -6.61
CA ARG A 142 2.68 0.38 -7.94
C ARG A 142 1.49 -0.47 -8.40
N PRO A 143 0.55 0.14 -9.15
CA PRO A 143 -0.58 -0.58 -9.70
C PRO A 143 -0.12 -1.81 -10.50
N SER A 144 -0.61 -2.98 -10.13
CA SER A 144 -0.28 -4.24 -10.80
C SER A 144 -1.42 -5.23 -10.59
N PHE A 145 -1.71 -6.02 -11.62
CA PHE A 145 -2.73 -7.07 -11.57
C PHE A 145 -2.51 -8.05 -10.39
N TYR A 146 -1.26 -8.37 -10.08
CA TYR A 146 -0.92 -9.26 -8.98
C TYR A 146 -1.26 -8.64 -7.61
N CYS A 147 -1.06 -7.32 -7.46
CA CYS A 147 -1.36 -6.60 -6.24
C CYS A 147 -2.86 -6.63 -5.93
N GLU A 148 -3.71 -6.39 -6.94
CA GLU A 148 -5.18 -6.44 -6.81
C GLU A 148 -5.67 -7.84 -6.43
N SER A 149 -5.17 -8.87 -7.12
CA SER A 149 -5.52 -10.26 -6.83
C SER A 149 -5.13 -10.65 -5.40
N LEU A 150 -3.94 -10.23 -4.95
CA LEU A 150 -3.47 -10.51 -3.59
C LEU A 150 -4.19 -9.69 -2.52
N ALA A 151 -4.53 -8.44 -2.79
CA ALA A 151 -5.34 -7.63 -1.89
C ALA A 151 -6.72 -8.27 -1.69
N THR A 152 -7.35 -8.73 -2.78
CA THR A 152 -8.61 -9.48 -2.73
C THR A 152 -8.47 -10.74 -1.86
N GLU A 153 -7.38 -11.50 -2.03
CA GLU A 153 -7.12 -12.69 -1.23
C GLU A 153 -6.88 -12.34 0.25
N CYS A 154 -6.13 -11.28 0.54
CA CYS A 154 -5.94 -10.79 1.90
C CYS A 154 -7.27 -10.43 2.57
N ILE A 155 -8.17 -9.75 1.85
CA ILE A 155 -9.51 -9.38 2.33
C ILE A 155 -10.33 -10.64 2.63
N LYS A 156 -10.30 -11.67 1.76
CA LYS A 156 -10.95 -12.97 2.03
C LYS A 156 -10.39 -13.67 3.26
N HIS A 157 -9.09 -13.52 3.53
CA HIS A 157 -8.44 -14.00 4.75
C HIS A 157 -8.66 -13.08 5.97
N GLY A 158 -9.60 -12.13 5.90
CA GLY A 158 -9.98 -11.30 7.04
C GLY A 158 -9.07 -10.10 7.28
N ALA A 159 -8.41 -9.58 6.24
CA ALA A 159 -7.63 -8.35 6.36
C ALA A 159 -8.51 -7.19 6.84
N GLN A 160 -8.04 -6.46 7.85
CA GLN A 160 -8.73 -5.31 8.40
C GLN A 160 -8.55 -4.09 7.48
N VAL A 161 -9.49 -3.93 6.54
CA VAL A 161 -9.52 -2.89 5.50
C VAL A 161 -9.41 -1.46 6.04
N ASN A 162 -9.85 -1.25 7.29
CA ASN A 162 -9.94 0.06 7.94
C ASN A 162 -8.85 0.30 8.99
N ARG A 163 -7.83 -0.56 9.09
CA ARG A 163 -6.73 -0.31 10.01
C ARG A 163 -5.97 0.94 9.60
N ARG A 164 -5.43 1.61 10.61
CA ARG A 164 -4.66 2.85 10.44
C ARG A 164 -3.21 2.54 10.75
N ASP A 165 -2.31 3.12 9.96
CA ASP A 165 -0.88 3.10 10.22
C ASP A 165 -0.49 4.12 11.32
N GLU A 166 0.81 4.30 11.54
CA GLU A 166 1.34 5.23 12.54
C GLU A 166 0.93 6.69 12.29
N ASN A 167 0.66 7.07 11.04
CA ASN A 167 0.24 8.42 10.63
C ASN A 167 -1.30 8.54 10.54
N GLY A 168 -2.02 7.55 11.07
CA GLY A 168 -3.48 7.52 11.02
C GLY A 168 -4.06 7.21 9.64
N ARG A 169 -3.26 6.80 8.65
CA ARG A 169 -3.69 6.54 7.28
C ARG A 169 -4.21 5.12 7.15
N SER A 170 -5.34 4.94 6.47
CA SER A 170 -5.84 3.60 6.12
C SER A 170 -5.22 3.08 4.82
N PRO A 171 -5.33 1.78 4.49
CA PRO A 171 -4.92 1.26 3.19
C PRO A 171 -5.54 2.03 2.01
N LEU A 172 -6.77 2.54 2.18
CA LEU A 172 -7.42 3.36 1.16
C LEU A 172 -6.74 4.73 0.97
N HIS A 173 -6.20 5.34 2.03
CA HIS A 173 -5.39 6.57 1.91
C HIS A 173 -4.10 6.28 1.13
N LEU A 174 -3.38 5.23 1.54
CA LEU A 174 -2.10 4.85 0.91
C LEU A 174 -2.27 4.47 -0.57
N ALA A 175 -3.38 3.80 -0.92
CA ALA A 175 -3.69 3.45 -2.30
C ALA A 175 -3.99 4.70 -3.14
N ALA A 176 -4.66 5.70 -2.57
CA ALA A 176 -4.92 6.98 -3.24
C ALA A 176 -3.62 7.78 -3.45
N ASP A 177 -2.76 7.84 -2.44
CA ASP A 177 -1.45 8.50 -2.52
C ASP A 177 -0.53 7.82 -3.56
N SER A 178 -0.61 6.50 -3.68
CA SER A 178 0.16 5.72 -4.66
C SER A 178 -0.50 5.68 -6.05
N GLN A 179 -1.59 6.42 -6.24
CA GLN A 179 -2.38 6.48 -7.48
C GLN A 179 -2.84 5.10 -7.97
N ASN A 180 -3.08 4.18 -7.04
CA ASN A 180 -3.56 2.83 -7.32
C ASN A 180 -5.09 2.82 -7.30
N TRP A 181 -5.67 3.35 -8.39
CA TRP A 181 -7.12 3.56 -8.51
C TRP A 181 -7.91 2.26 -8.53
N THR A 182 -7.35 1.18 -9.09
CA THR A 182 -7.98 -0.15 -9.08
C THR A 182 -8.05 -0.70 -7.66
N LEU A 183 -6.98 -0.59 -6.88
CA LEU A 183 -6.99 -0.98 -5.47
C LEU A 183 -7.90 -0.07 -4.63
N CYS A 184 -7.95 1.24 -4.91
CA CYS A 184 -8.91 2.14 -4.26
C CYS A 184 -10.34 1.65 -4.46
N LYS A 185 -10.71 1.33 -5.70
CA LYS A 185 -12.03 0.80 -6.04
C LYS A 185 -12.32 -0.50 -5.28
N LEU A 186 -11.39 -1.46 -5.31
CA LEU A 186 -11.51 -2.73 -4.59
C LEU A 186 -11.75 -2.51 -3.09
N LEU A 187 -10.94 -1.66 -2.45
CA LEU A 187 -11.06 -1.36 -1.02
C LEU A 187 -12.42 -0.73 -0.69
N ILE A 188 -12.90 0.21 -1.51
CA ILE A 188 -14.22 0.84 -1.32
C ILE A 188 -15.34 -0.20 -1.48
N GLU A 189 -15.25 -1.08 -2.47
CA GLU A 189 -16.23 -2.16 -2.68
C GLU A 189 -16.29 -3.11 -1.48
N HIS A 190 -15.14 -3.36 -0.84
CA HIS A 190 -14.98 -4.18 0.36
C HIS A 190 -15.15 -3.43 1.69
N GLY A 191 -15.78 -2.25 1.69
CA GLY A 191 -16.21 -1.57 2.92
C GLY A 191 -15.13 -0.72 3.59
N ALA A 192 -14.16 -0.21 2.82
CA ALA A 192 -13.27 0.82 3.31
C ALA A 192 -14.05 2.06 3.75
N ASN A 193 -13.78 2.52 4.97
CA ASN A 193 -14.38 3.69 5.58
C ASN A 193 -13.70 4.96 5.01
N HIS A 194 -14.47 5.72 4.26
CA HIS A 194 -14.02 6.96 3.62
C HIS A 194 -13.98 8.18 4.54
N ASP A 195 -14.53 8.07 5.76
CA ASP A 195 -14.53 9.14 6.76
C ASP A 195 -13.31 9.07 7.69
N ILE A 196 -12.49 8.02 7.60
CA ILE A 196 -11.20 7.97 8.33
C ILE A 196 -10.40 9.21 7.93
N ARG A 197 -9.86 9.88 8.94
CA ARG A 197 -8.95 11.00 8.77
C ARG A 197 -7.56 10.60 9.20
N ASP A 198 -6.54 10.99 8.44
CA ASP A 198 -5.15 10.87 8.86
C ASP A 198 -4.74 12.02 9.80
N GLU A 199 -3.48 12.05 10.21
CA GLU A 199 -2.93 13.08 11.10
C GLU A 199 -3.01 14.50 10.53
N ASP A 200 -3.02 14.67 9.20
CA ASP A 200 -3.22 15.95 8.55
C ASP A 200 -4.70 16.39 8.52
N ASN A 201 -5.60 15.62 9.15
CA ASN A 201 -7.05 15.78 9.05
C ASN A 201 -7.58 15.56 7.61
N SER A 202 -6.82 14.87 6.74
CA SER A 202 -7.29 14.49 5.40
C SER A 202 -8.06 13.18 5.44
N ASN A 203 -9.17 13.11 4.71
CA ASN A 203 -9.82 11.85 4.36
C ASN A 203 -9.42 11.40 2.94
N VAL A 204 -9.88 10.22 2.49
CA VAL A 204 -9.56 9.70 1.15
C VAL A 204 -9.94 10.67 0.02
N LEU A 205 -11.06 11.41 0.12
CA LEU A 205 -11.47 12.36 -0.92
C LEU A 205 -10.43 13.46 -1.12
N HIS A 206 -9.78 13.91 -0.05
CA HIS A 206 -8.68 14.88 -0.13
C HIS A 206 -7.47 14.29 -0.83
N ARG A 207 -7.12 13.02 -0.54
CA ARG A 207 -6.01 12.33 -1.23
C ARG A 207 -6.31 12.11 -2.72
N LEU A 208 -7.53 11.70 -3.08
CA LEU A 208 -7.96 11.61 -4.49
C LEU A 208 -7.94 12.95 -5.21
N ALA A 209 -8.20 14.07 -4.50
CA ALA A 209 -8.11 15.41 -5.07
C ALA A 209 -6.68 15.83 -5.42
N LEU A 210 -5.69 15.10 -4.90
CA LEU A 210 -4.28 15.30 -5.19
C LEU A 210 -3.79 14.52 -6.43
N ALA A 211 -4.66 13.80 -7.12
CA ALA A 211 -4.31 13.04 -8.31
C ALA A 211 -3.76 13.91 -9.46
N ASP A 212 -2.86 13.31 -10.25
CA ASP A 212 -2.27 13.95 -11.42
C ASP A 212 -3.33 14.25 -12.49
N SER A 213 -3.09 15.29 -13.29
CA SER A 213 -4.03 15.72 -14.33
C SER A 213 -4.29 14.68 -15.41
N GLU A 214 -3.37 13.73 -15.60
CA GLU A 214 -3.48 12.66 -16.60
C GLU A 214 -4.48 11.57 -16.19
N HIS A 215 -4.67 11.35 -14.88
CA HIS A 215 -5.47 10.25 -14.35
C HIS A 215 -6.89 10.66 -13.91
N VAL A 216 -7.32 11.88 -14.24
CA VAL A 216 -8.63 12.41 -13.78
C VAL A 216 -9.80 11.50 -14.16
N GLU A 217 -9.82 10.95 -15.37
CA GLU A 217 -10.91 10.06 -15.82
C GLU A 217 -10.98 8.75 -15.03
N GLU A 218 -9.87 8.29 -14.43
CA GLU A 218 -9.83 7.10 -13.57
C GLU A 218 -10.30 7.42 -12.14
N VAL A 219 -10.02 8.64 -11.67
CA VAL A 219 -10.36 9.09 -10.31
C VAL A 219 -11.82 9.53 -10.17
N ILE A 220 -12.43 10.12 -11.20
CA ILE A 220 -13.83 10.57 -11.13
C ILE A 220 -14.84 9.46 -10.78
N PRO A 221 -14.74 8.23 -11.33
CA PRO A 221 -15.57 7.12 -10.88
C PRO A 221 -15.45 6.82 -9.39
N LEU A 222 -14.27 7.01 -8.78
CA LEU A 222 -14.07 6.83 -7.34
C LEU A 222 -14.81 7.89 -6.53
N PHE A 223 -14.77 9.16 -6.95
CA PHE A 223 -15.56 10.22 -6.33
C PHE A 223 -17.06 9.91 -6.37
N SER A 224 -17.57 9.50 -7.53
CA SER A 224 -18.98 9.12 -7.70
C SER A 224 -19.35 7.92 -6.82
N LEU A 225 -18.49 6.91 -6.75
CA LEU A 225 -18.69 5.72 -5.91
C LEU A 225 -18.72 6.10 -4.42
N LEU A 226 -17.79 6.94 -3.97
CA LEU A 226 -17.73 7.40 -2.59
C LEU A 226 -18.95 8.25 -2.23
N GLN A 227 -19.39 9.15 -3.12
CA GLN A 227 -20.60 9.94 -2.93
C GLN A 227 -21.85 9.05 -2.83
N TYR A 228 -21.96 8.03 -3.68
CA TYR A 228 -23.04 7.03 -3.58
C TYR A 228 -23.02 6.28 -2.25
N ARG A 229 -21.83 6.04 -1.69
CA ARG A 229 -21.65 5.44 -0.36
C ARG A 229 -21.87 6.42 0.80
N GLY A 230 -22.22 7.68 0.53
CA GLY A 230 -22.53 8.70 1.54
C GLY A 230 -21.40 9.66 1.90
N ALA A 231 -20.26 9.61 1.18
CA ALA A 231 -19.12 10.46 1.49
C ALA A 231 -19.45 11.95 1.28
N ASN A 232 -19.09 12.80 2.25
CA ASN A 232 -19.28 14.23 2.13
C ASN A 232 -18.20 14.87 1.24
N ILE A 233 -18.57 15.16 -0.02
CA ILE A 233 -17.71 15.81 -1.02
C ILE A 233 -17.24 17.21 -0.59
N ASN A 234 -17.92 17.84 0.36
CA ASN A 234 -17.62 19.18 0.87
C ASN A 234 -16.93 19.16 2.25
N ALA A 235 -16.46 17.99 2.69
CA ALA A 235 -15.69 17.89 3.92
C ALA A 235 -14.48 18.84 3.86
N ALA A 236 -14.27 19.58 4.95
CA ALA A 236 -13.04 20.32 5.15
C ALA A 236 -11.93 19.37 5.61
N GLY A 237 -10.75 19.52 5.03
CA GLY A 237 -9.54 18.75 5.34
C GLY A 237 -8.46 19.63 5.97
N PRO A 238 -7.18 19.42 5.62
CA PRO A 238 -6.06 20.20 6.14
C PRO A 238 -6.24 21.70 5.88
N SER A 239 -6.03 22.50 6.92
CA SER A 239 -6.19 23.96 6.90
C SER A 239 -7.58 24.45 6.41
N GLY A 240 -8.62 23.65 6.63
CA GLY A 240 -9.98 23.94 6.18
C GLY A 240 -10.17 23.80 4.66
N ASN A 241 -9.19 23.29 3.91
CA ASN A 241 -9.31 23.14 2.46
C ASN A 241 -10.26 21.98 2.12
N THR A 242 -11.25 22.25 1.28
CA THR A 242 -12.06 21.19 0.64
C THR A 242 -11.38 20.67 -0.62
N ILE A 243 -11.88 19.56 -1.19
CA ILE A 243 -11.31 18.97 -2.41
C ILE A 243 -11.23 19.93 -3.61
N VAL A 244 -12.15 20.90 -3.73
CA VAL A 244 -12.09 21.90 -4.81
C VAL A 244 -10.98 22.93 -4.60
N HIS A 245 -10.65 23.25 -3.34
CA HIS A 245 -9.48 24.08 -3.03
C HIS A 245 -8.20 23.35 -3.44
N LEU A 246 -8.09 22.05 -3.11
CA LEU A 246 -6.94 21.23 -3.48
C LEU A 246 -6.77 21.12 -5.00
N ALA A 247 -7.84 20.79 -5.73
CA ALA A 247 -7.81 20.71 -7.19
C ALA A 247 -7.42 22.04 -7.86
N ALA A 248 -7.90 23.18 -7.32
CA ALA A 248 -7.53 24.50 -7.81
C ALA A 248 -6.06 24.85 -7.51
N ARG A 249 -5.55 24.55 -6.31
CA ARG A 249 -4.14 24.75 -5.94
C ARG A 249 -3.18 23.93 -6.82
N GLN A 250 -3.58 22.72 -7.18
CA GLN A 250 -2.84 21.87 -8.11
C GLN A 250 -2.96 22.28 -9.58
N LYS A 251 -3.78 23.30 -9.90
CA LYS A 251 -4.10 23.71 -11.27
C LYS A 251 -4.69 22.58 -12.12
N ASN A 252 -5.32 21.59 -11.47
CA ASN A 252 -5.98 20.48 -12.13
C ASN A 252 -7.40 20.89 -12.56
N TRP A 253 -7.49 21.68 -13.65
CA TRP A 253 -8.75 22.26 -14.13
C TRP A 253 -9.78 21.23 -14.55
N MET A 254 -9.32 20.10 -15.10
CA MET A 254 -10.20 19.02 -15.49
C MET A 254 -10.86 18.38 -14.27
N LEU A 255 -10.07 18.06 -13.23
CA LEU A 255 -10.59 17.56 -11.98
C LEU A 255 -11.53 18.56 -11.32
N LEU A 256 -11.12 19.83 -11.19
CA LEU A 256 -11.96 20.88 -10.62
C LEU A 256 -13.31 20.97 -11.33
N LYS A 257 -13.31 21.04 -12.67
CA LYS A 257 -14.54 21.08 -13.46
C LYS A 257 -15.42 19.86 -13.18
N ARG A 258 -14.86 18.66 -13.18
CA ARG A 258 -15.61 17.42 -12.90
C ARG A 258 -16.18 17.40 -11.48
N LEU A 259 -15.42 17.80 -10.47
CA LEU A 259 -15.88 17.91 -9.08
C LEU A 259 -17.06 18.88 -8.93
N LEU A 260 -17.05 20.00 -9.66
CA LEU A 260 -18.19 20.93 -9.69
C LEU A 260 -19.43 20.31 -10.32
N HIS A 261 -19.27 19.49 -11.37
CA HIS A 261 -20.41 18.75 -11.96
C HIS A 261 -20.96 17.68 -11.00
N LEU A 262 -20.12 17.13 -10.11
CA LEU A 262 -20.55 16.22 -9.03
C LEU A 262 -21.23 16.94 -7.85
N GLY A 263 -21.32 18.28 -7.89
CA GLY A 263 -21.99 19.08 -6.86
C GLY A 263 -21.08 19.58 -5.74
N ALA A 264 -19.76 19.59 -5.93
CA ALA A 264 -18.84 20.20 -4.96
C ALA A 264 -19.07 21.73 -4.85
N CYS A 265 -19.10 22.24 -3.62
CA CYS A 265 -19.44 23.63 -3.33
C CYS A 265 -18.22 24.54 -3.41
N ILE A 266 -18.37 25.69 -4.07
CA ILE A 266 -17.33 26.72 -4.21
C ILE A 266 -17.34 27.78 -3.08
N LYS A 267 -18.36 27.75 -2.23
CA LYS A 267 -18.60 28.75 -1.18
C LYS A 267 -17.77 28.58 0.11
N PRO A 268 -17.41 27.36 0.55
CA PRO A 268 -16.62 27.19 1.77
C PRO A 268 -15.34 28.01 1.73
N ARG A 269 -14.96 28.56 2.88
CA ARG A 269 -13.69 29.26 3.07
C ARG A 269 -12.74 28.36 3.84
N ASN A 270 -11.48 28.32 3.43
CA ASN A 270 -10.42 27.68 4.19
C ASN A 270 -10.04 28.53 5.43
N GLU A 271 -9.06 28.09 6.21
CA GLU A 271 -8.61 28.82 7.41
C GLU A 271 -8.04 30.22 7.11
N ASP A 272 -7.49 30.42 5.90
CA ASP A 272 -7.00 31.72 5.42
C ASP A 272 -8.15 32.65 4.98
N GLY A 273 -9.40 32.18 5.01
CA GLY A 273 -10.58 32.91 4.53
C GLY A 273 -10.79 32.86 3.02
N PHE A 274 -9.98 32.10 2.28
CA PHE A 274 -10.09 31.97 0.84
C PHE A 274 -11.14 30.94 0.43
N THR A 275 -11.95 31.32 -0.56
CA THR A 275 -12.75 30.37 -1.34
C THR A 275 -11.94 29.87 -2.54
N VAL A 276 -12.42 28.82 -3.22
CA VAL A 276 -11.79 28.35 -4.46
C VAL A 276 -11.64 29.46 -5.52
N ILE A 277 -12.58 30.42 -5.59
CA ILE A 277 -12.49 31.55 -6.54
C ILE A 277 -11.31 32.46 -6.21
N HIS A 278 -10.99 32.68 -4.92
CA HIS A 278 -9.83 33.48 -4.53
C HIS A 278 -8.53 32.80 -4.99
N ILE A 279 -8.43 31.48 -4.81
CA ILE A 279 -7.27 30.69 -5.26
C ILE A 279 -7.12 30.77 -6.78
N LEU A 280 -8.24 30.62 -7.52
CA LEU A 280 -8.24 30.79 -8.97
C LEU A 280 -7.79 32.20 -9.39
N ALA A 281 -8.35 33.25 -8.78
CA ALA A 281 -8.02 34.64 -9.13
C ALA A 281 -6.56 35.02 -8.82
N SER A 282 -5.92 34.34 -7.86
CA SER A 282 -4.49 34.52 -7.57
C SER A 282 -3.55 33.89 -8.62
N ASP A 283 -4.09 33.12 -9.57
CA ASP A 283 -3.30 32.51 -10.64
C ASP A 283 -3.17 33.47 -11.85
N PRO A 284 -1.95 33.92 -12.21
CA PRO A 284 -1.73 34.85 -13.33
C PRO A 284 -2.20 34.32 -14.70
N VAL A 285 -2.47 33.02 -14.84
CA VAL A 285 -2.90 32.42 -16.11
C VAL A 285 -4.32 32.84 -16.51
N LEU A 286 -5.22 33.11 -15.56
CA LEU A 286 -6.63 33.43 -15.85
C LEU A 286 -6.84 34.79 -16.54
N GLU A 287 -5.89 35.73 -16.41
CA GLU A 287 -5.94 37.02 -17.12
C GLU A 287 -5.81 36.87 -18.64
N THR A 288 -5.12 35.82 -19.11
CA THR A 288 -4.82 35.65 -20.55
C THR A 288 -6.00 35.11 -21.36
N ASN A 289 -6.92 34.38 -20.74
CA ASN A 289 -8.06 33.75 -21.44
C ASN A 289 -9.30 34.66 -21.49
N HIS A 290 -9.55 35.48 -20.46
CA HIS A 290 -10.70 36.39 -20.46
C HIS A 290 -10.48 37.67 -21.28
N THR A 291 -9.24 38.07 -21.52
CA THR A 291 -8.91 39.22 -22.38
C THR A 291 -9.13 38.94 -23.87
N LYS A 292 -9.04 37.67 -24.32
CA LYS A 292 -9.42 37.29 -25.69
C LYS A 292 -10.94 37.24 -25.89
N ALA A 293 -11.71 36.78 -24.90
CA ALA A 293 -13.16 36.69 -25.01
C ALA A 293 -13.87 38.06 -24.98
N ARG A 294 -13.35 39.03 -24.20
CA ARG A 294 -13.93 40.38 -24.14
C ARG A 294 -13.66 41.25 -25.38
N ARG A 295 -12.63 40.93 -26.19
CA ARG A 295 -12.33 41.70 -27.42
C ARG A 295 -13.29 41.41 -28.59
N HIS A 296 -14.06 40.32 -28.55
CA HIS A 296 -14.99 39.96 -29.63
C HIS A 296 -16.47 40.36 -29.37
N HIS A 297 -16.78 41.06 -28.27
CA HIS A 297 -18.15 41.51 -27.97
C HIS A 297 -18.34 43.04 -27.94
N CYS A 298 -17.34 43.82 -28.35
CA CYS A 298 -17.42 45.30 -28.37
C CYS A 298 -17.53 45.92 -29.78
N TYR A 299 -18.04 45.21 -30.80
CA TYR A 299 -18.18 45.77 -32.16
C TYR A 299 -19.61 45.91 -32.71
N TYR A 300 -20.66 45.77 -31.88
CA TYR A 300 -22.05 45.97 -32.33
C TYR A 300 -22.86 46.89 -31.42
N LEU A 301 -22.35 48.06 -31.04
CA LEU A 301 -23.20 49.15 -30.52
C LEU A 301 -22.58 50.51 -30.86
N SER A 302 -22.77 50.95 -32.10
CA SER A 302 -22.65 52.38 -32.43
C SER A 302 -23.43 52.69 -33.71
N THR A 303 -24.74 52.84 -33.57
CA THR A 303 -25.54 53.74 -34.42
C THR A 303 -25.92 54.95 -33.57
N PRO A 304 -25.56 56.19 -33.96
CA PRO A 304 -26.09 57.37 -33.32
C PRO A 304 -27.42 57.76 -33.99
N VAL A 305 -28.50 57.74 -33.20
CA VAL A 305 -29.74 58.46 -33.48
C VAL A 305 -29.77 59.69 -32.57
N THR A 306 -29.70 60.88 -33.16
CA THR A 306 -30.30 62.16 -32.72
C THR A 306 -29.99 63.15 -33.86
N GLY A 307 -30.89 63.96 -34.43
CA GLY A 307 -32.23 64.35 -34.01
C GLY A 307 -32.27 65.84 -33.70
N GLN A 308 -32.21 66.69 -34.73
CA GLN A 308 -32.93 67.97 -34.86
C GLN A 308 -32.87 68.45 -36.31
#